data_AF-A0A558D9X7-F1
#
_entry.id   AF-A0A558D9X7-F1
#
_cell.length_a   1.000
_cell.length_b   1.000
_cell.length_c   1.000
_cell.angle_alpha   90.00
_cell.angle_beta   90.00
_cell.angle_gamma   90.00
#
_symmetry.space_group_name_H-M   'P 1'
#
loop_
_entity.id
_entity.type
_entity.pdbx_description
1 polymer ?
#
loop_
_entity_poly.entity_id
_entity_poly.type
_entity_poly.pdbx_seq_one_letter_code
_entity_poly.pdbx_strand_id
1 'polypeptide(L)'
;MKTELDYYKCQFHELQEQHQGLLKQCEQIPACKECLVTDRAEATYQNIIGALLALLLGQSPGCVPYSSFRTQEAIVSALVAHYGGIMGITERTLNGKFALARRRMREAATETIPTQ
;
A
#
# COMPACT_ATOMS: atom_id res chain seq x y z
N MET A 1 33.19 -35.91 32.55
CA MET A 1 31.98 -36.49 31.91
C MET A 1 30.65 -35.94 32.45
N LYS A 2 30.21 -36.20 33.70
CA LYS A 2 28.92 -35.65 34.19
C LYS A 2 28.88 -34.12 34.20
N THR A 3 29.96 -33.50 34.69
CA THR A 3 30.12 -32.04 34.75
C THR A 3 30.09 -31.35 33.38
N GLU A 4 30.62 -31.99 32.35
CA GLU A 4 30.60 -31.46 30.98
C GLU A 4 29.20 -31.57 30.36
N LEU A 5 28.49 -32.67 30.60
CA LEU A 5 27.11 -32.83 30.16
C LEU A 5 26.19 -31.80 30.81
N ASP A 6 26.39 -31.53 32.09
CA ASP A 6 25.62 -30.52 32.83
C ASP A 6 25.95 -29.10 32.33
N TYR A 7 27.22 -28.82 31.99
CA TYR A 7 27.64 -27.58 31.34
C TYR A 7 26.95 -27.36 29.99
N TYR A 8 26.93 -28.37 29.11
CA TYR A 8 26.26 -28.25 27.80
C TYR A 8 24.74 -28.05 27.94
N LYS A 9 24.10 -28.69 28.93
CA LYS A 9 22.67 -28.49 29.19
C LYS A 9 22.36 -27.06 29.62
N CYS A 10 23.17 -26.49 30.51
CA CYS A 10 23.00 -25.10 30.94
C CYS A 10 23.20 -24.13 29.77
N GLN A 11 24.26 -24.31 28.97
CA GLN A 11 24.53 -23.46 27.82
C GLN A 11 23.40 -23.54 26.77
N PHE A 12 22.86 -24.74 26.52
CA PHE A 12 21.75 -24.90 25.59
C PHE A 12 20.47 -24.21 26.11
N HIS A 13 20.20 -24.31 27.41
CA HIS A 13 19.04 -23.66 28.01
C HIS A 13 19.14 -22.13 27.94
N GLU A 14 20.32 -21.58 28.24
CA GLU A 14 20.60 -20.15 28.12
C GLU A 14 20.43 -19.66 26.67
N LEU A 15 20.97 -20.41 25.69
CA LEU A 15 20.83 -20.07 24.28
C LEU A 15 19.37 -20.13 23.81
N GLN A 16 18.60 -21.10 24.31
CA GLN A 16 17.17 -21.24 24.02
C GLN A 16 16.36 -20.09 24.63
N GLU A 17 16.70 -19.64 25.84
CA GLU A 17 16.06 -18.51 26.50
C GLU A 17 16.36 -17.20 25.76
N GLN A 18 17.61 -16.98 25.35
CA GLN A 18 17.99 -15.85 24.49
C GLN A 18 17.21 -15.85 23.17
N HIS A 19 17.08 -17.01 22.52
CA HIS A 19 16.33 -17.13 21.27
C HIS A 19 14.83 -16.82 21.46
N GLN A 20 14.22 -17.33 22.54
CA GLN A 20 12.84 -17.00 22.89
C GLN A 20 12.66 -15.52 23.24
N GLY A 21 13.65 -14.91 23.90
CA GLY A 21 13.69 -13.48 24.19
C GLY A 21 13.72 -12.64 22.92
N LEU A 22 14.57 -12.99 21.96
CA LEU A 22 14.65 -12.32 20.66
C LEU A 22 13.37 -12.47 19.84
N LEU A 23 12.72 -13.64 19.85
CA LEU A 23 11.43 -13.84 19.18
C LEU A 23 10.34 -12.96 19.79
N LYS A 24 10.22 -12.92 21.12
CA LYS A 24 9.28 -12.03 21.83
C LYS A 24 9.58 -10.57 21.56
N GLN A 25 10.86 -10.19 21.47
CA GLN A 25 11.27 -8.84 21.12
C GLN A 25 10.89 -8.51 19.67
N CYS A 26 11.04 -9.43 18.72
CA CYS A 26 10.55 -9.28 17.34
C CYS A 26 9.02 -9.16 17.26
N GLU A 27 8.27 -9.85 18.12
CA GLU A 27 6.81 -9.69 18.23
C GLU A 27 6.41 -8.33 18.84
N GLN A 28 7.24 -7.79 19.72
CA GLN A 28 7.01 -6.52 20.41
C GLN A 28 7.58 -5.29 19.70
N ILE A 29 8.58 -5.45 18.83
CA ILE A 29 8.92 -4.44 17.83
C ILE A 29 7.66 -4.34 16.99
N PRO A 30 6.94 -3.21 16.99
CA PRO A 30 5.86 -3.01 16.05
C PRO A 30 6.54 -2.99 14.68
N ALA A 31 6.68 -4.16 14.05
CA ALA A 31 6.95 -4.29 12.64
C ALA A 31 5.98 -3.32 11.99
N CYS A 32 6.52 -2.25 11.40
CA CYS A 32 5.80 -1.07 10.96
C CYS A 32 4.42 -1.50 10.45
N LYS A 33 3.38 -1.32 11.28
CA LYS A 33 2.01 -1.82 11.00
C LYS A 33 1.40 -1.12 9.78
N GLU A 34 2.17 -0.26 9.13
CA GLU A 34 1.80 0.59 8.00
C GLU A 34 2.57 0.27 6.71
N CYS A 35 3.55 -0.65 6.70
CA CYS A 35 4.43 -0.84 5.54
C CYS A 35 4.26 -2.15 4.75
N LEU A 36 3.08 -2.78 4.77
CA LEU A 36 2.82 -3.96 3.94
C LEU A 36 1.77 -3.65 2.87
N VAL A 37 2.07 -2.67 2.02
CA VAL A 37 1.45 -2.65 0.70
C VAL A 37 2.04 -3.86 -0.03
N THR A 38 1.25 -4.91 -0.23
CA THR A 38 1.69 -6.09 -1.01
C THR A 38 2.19 -5.65 -2.38
N ASP A 39 3.17 -6.33 -2.97
CA ASP A 39 3.70 -6.04 -4.32
C ASP A 39 2.58 -5.85 -5.36
N ARG A 40 1.53 -6.68 -5.26
CA ARG A 40 0.34 -6.57 -6.12
C ARG A 40 -0.41 -5.25 -5.93
N ALA A 41 -0.58 -4.80 -4.70
CA ALA A 41 -1.23 -3.54 -4.37
C ALA A 41 -0.37 -2.34 -4.80
N GLU A 42 0.95 -2.44 -4.63
CA GLU A 42 1.89 -1.42 -5.08
C GLU A 42 1.85 -1.27 -6.60
N ALA A 43 1.97 -2.38 -7.34
CA ALA A 43 1.86 -2.39 -8.80
C ALA A 43 0.50 -1.83 -9.26
N THR A 44 -0.58 -2.14 -8.55
CA THR A 44 -1.90 -1.55 -8.83
C THR A 44 -1.89 -0.03 -8.69
N TYR A 45 -1.29 0.52 -7.63
CA TYR A 45 -1.20 1.97 -7.44
C TYR A 45 -0.30 2.63 -8.48
N GLN A 46 0.87 2.04 -8.77
CA GLN A 46 1.79 2.54 -9.79
C GLN A 46 1.14 2.59 -11.17
N ASN A 47 0.40 1.54 -11.56
CA ASN A 47 -0.34 1.50 -12.82
C ASN A 47 -1.42 2.57 -12.89
N ILE A 48 -2.18 2.77 -11.81
CA ILE A 48 -3.21 3.82 -11.73
C ILE A 48 -2.58 5.22 -11.87
N ILE A 49 -1.48 5.47 -11.16
CA ILE A 49 -0.76 6.77 -11.19
C ILE A 49 -0.19 7.01 -12.59
N GLY A 50 0.48 6.02 -13.18
CA GLY A 50 1.06 6.12 -14.53
C GLY A 50 -0.01 6.39 -15.60
N ALA A 51 -1.14 5.68 -15.53
CA ALA A 51 -2.25 5.88 -16.44
C ALA A 51 -2.90 7.27 -16.27
N LEU A 52 -3.05 7.77 -15.04
CA LEU A 52 -3.51 9.12 -14.77
C LEU A 52 -2.53 10.19 -15.28
N LEU A 53 -1.22 10.00 -15.11
CA LEU A 53 -0.21 10.92 -15.63
C LEU A 53 -0.26 11.00 -17.16
N ALA A 54 -0.30 9.85 -17.83
CA ALA A 54 -0.40 9.79 -19.27
C ALA A 54 -1.73 10.37 -19.79
N LEU A 55 -2.81 10.21 -19.02
CA LEU A 55 -4.10 10.84 -19.30
C LEU A 55 -4.02 12.37 -19.12
N LEU A 56 -3.45 12.87 -18.02
CA LEU A 56 -3.35 14.32 -17.74
C LEU A 56 -2.43 15.06 -18.73
N LEU A 57 -1.37 14.41 -19.21
CA LEU A 57 -0.41 14.96 -20.17
C LEU A 57 -0.81 14.71 -21.64
N GLY A 58 -1.76 13.80 -21.86
CA GLY A 58 -2.24 13.42 -23.18
C GLY A 58 -3.26 14.39 -23.77
N GLN A 59 -3.48 14.25 -25.08
CA GLN A 59 -4.53 14.95 -25.81
C GLN A 59 -5.57 13.94 -26.28
N SER A 60 -6.85 14.29 -26.22
CA SER A 60 -7.88 13.49 -26.86
C SER A 60 -7.77 13.57 -28.39
N PRO A 61 -8.32 12.61 -29.16
CA PRO A 61 -8.28 12.62 -30.62
C PRO A 61 -8.83 13.89 -31.29
N GLY A 62 -9.56 14.74 -30.55
CA GLY A 62 -10.07 16.03 -31.01
C GLY A 62 -9.27 17.25 -30.54
N CYS A 63 -7.99 17.09 -30.15
CA CYS A 63 -7.12 18.15 -29.59
C CYS A 63 -7.63 18.81 -28.30
N VAL A 64 -8.64 18.22 -27.64
CA VAL A 64 -9.07 18.69 -26.31
C VAL A 64 -8.14 18.06 -25.28
N PRO A 65 -7.49 18.86 -24.40
CA PRO A 65 -6.76 18.31 -23.27
C PRO A 65 -7.69 17.44 -22.43
N TYR A 66 -7.24 16.24 -22.07
CA TYR A 66 -7.93 15.40 -21.10
C TYR A 66 -8.06 16.08 -19.72
N SER A 67 -7.40 17.22 -19.49
CA SER A 67 -7.57 18.06 -18.30
C SER A 67 -8.98 18.66 -18.11
N SER A 68 -9.95 18.30 -18.95
CA SER A 68 -11.34 18.81 -18.92
C SER A 68 -12.36 17.82 -18.35
N PHE A 69 -11.96 16.64 -17.88
CA PHE A 69 -12.89 15.69 -17.27
C PHE A 69 -13.62 16.31 -16.08
N ARG A 70 -14.96 16.35 -16.16
CA ARG A 70 -15.82 16.96 -15.13
C ARG A 70 -16.30 15.99 -14.06
N THR A 71 -16.16 14.69 -14.32
CA THR A 71 -16.68 13.63 -13.45
C THR A 71 -15.66 12.51 -13.29
N GLN A 72 -15.75 11.79 -12.17
CA GLN A 72 -14.91 10.61 -11.94
C GLN A 72 -15.20 9.54 -13.00
N GLU A 73 -16.47 9.36 -13.37
CA GLU A 73 -16.91 8.35 -14.33
C GLU A 73 -16.24 8.57 -15.69
N ALA A 74 -16.07 9.84 -16.10
CA ALA A 74 -15.37 10.17 -17.34
C ALA A 74 -13.88 9.79 -17.28
N ILE A 75 -13.23 10.02 -16.13
CA ILE A 75 -11.84 9.60 -15.89
C ILE A 75 -11.73 8.07 -15.91
N VAL A 76 -12.62 7.36 -15.22
CA VAL A 76 -12.63 5.90 -15.18
C VAL A 76 -12.85 5.31 -16.58
N SER A 77 -13.82 5.84 -17.32
CA SER A 77 -14.10 5.40 -18.69
C SER A 77 -12.90 5.60 -19.61
N ALA A 78 -12.21 6.74 -19.51
CA ALA A 78 -11.03 7.01 -20.32
C ALA A 78 -9.86 6.10 -19.93
N LEU A 79 -9.62 5.88 -18.63
CA LEU A 79 -8.58 4.95 -18.18
C LEU A 79 -8.80 3.53 -18.67
N VAL A 80 -10.04 3.03 -18.61
CA VAL A 80 -10.40 1.70 -19.09
C VAL A 80 -10.30 1.62 -20.62
N ALA A 81 -10.71 2.66 -21.34
CA ALA A 81 -10.65 2.68 -22.80
C ALA A 81 -9.21 2.70 -23.35
N HIS A 82 -8.30 3.43 -22.70
CA HIS A 82 -6.92 3.61 -23.20
C HIS A 82 -5.90 2.65 -22.58
N TYR A 83 -6.12 2.20 -21.34
CA TYR A 83 -5.17 1.39 -20.58
C TYR A 83 -5.80 0.09 -20.05
N GLY A 84 -6.97 -0.28 -20.56
CA GLY A 84 -7.59 -1.55 -20.28
C GLY A 84 -6.66 -2.72 -20.60
N GLY A 85 -6.65 -3.73 -19.72
CA GLY A 85 -5.74 -4.88 -19.81
C GLY A 85 -4.49 -4.78 -18.93
N ILE A 86 -4.14 -3.57 -18.45
CA ILE A 86 -3.13 -3.40 -17.41
C ILE A 86 -3.72 -3.82 -16.06
N MET A 87 -2.97 -4.61 -15.29
CA MET A 87 -3.38 -5.05 -13.95
C MET A 87 -3.79 -3.85 -13.08
N GLY A 88 -4.99 -3.91 -12.52
CA GLY A 88 -5.52 -2.85 -11.67
C GLY A 88 -6.31 -1.76 -12.41
N ILE A 89 -6.22 -1.68 -13.74
CA ILE A 89 -7.03 -0.78 -14.58
C ILE A 89 -8.32 -1.48 -15.00
N THR A 90 -9.22 -1.63 -14.03
CA THR A 90 -10.59 -2.06 -14.27
C THR A 90 -11.54 -1.09 -13.59
N GLU A 91 -12.74 -0.92 -14.14
CA GLU A 91 -13.76 -0.03 -13.58
C GLU A 91 -14.02 -0.32 -12.10
N ARG A 92 -14.18 -1.60 -11.74
CA ARG A 92 -14.38 -2.05 -10.36
C ARG A 92 -13.23 -1.61 -9.45
N THR A 93 -11.99 -1.87 -9.85
CA THR A 93 -10.81 -1.53 -9.04
C THR A 93 -10.65 -0.02 -8.89
N LEU A 94 -10.78 0.73 -9.98
CA LEU A 94 -10.66 2.18 -9.97
C LEU A 94 -11.70 2.83 -9.06
N ASN A 95 -12.97 2.43 -9.19
CA ASN A 95 -14.05 2.95 -8.35
C ASN A 95 -13.80 2.67 -6.86
N GLY A 96 -13.39 1.45 -6.51
CA GLY A 96 -13.05 1.10 -5.14
C GLY A 96 -11.88 1.90 -4.59
N LYS A 97 -10.80 2.06 -5.36
CA LYS A 97 -9.61 2.82 -4.96
C LYS A 97 -9.89 4.31 -4.83
N PHE A 98 -10.63 4.91 -5.76
CA PHE A 98 -10.97 6.33 -5.71
C PHE A 98 -11.89 6.66 -4.54
N ALA A 99 -12.88 5.80 -4.25
CA ALA A 99 -13.73 5.96 -3.08
C ALA A 99 -12.93 5.92 -1.77
N LEU A 100 -12.02 4.95 -1.65
CA LEU A 100 -11.14 4.84 -0.49
C LEU A 100 -10.20 6.05 -0.36
N ALA A 101 -9.57 6.48 -1.47
CA ALA A 101 -8.69 7.64 -1.48
C ALA A 101 -9.42 8.90 -1.01
N ARG A 102 -10.64 9.17 -1.51
CA ARG A 102 -11.46 10.30 -1.05
C ARG A 102 -11.82 10.21 0.42
N ARG A 103 -12.16 9.03 0.91
CA ARG A 103 -12.45 8.83 2.34
C ARG A 103 -11.23 9.21 3.18
N ARG A 104 -10.05 8.71 2.84
CA ARG A 104 -8.81 9.03 3.54
C ARG A 104 -8.45 10.51 3.47
N MET A 105 -8.66 11.15 2.32
CA MET A 105 -8.44 12.61 2.19
C MET A 105 -9.37 13.41 3.11
N ARG A 106 -10.63 13.01 3.26
CA ARG A 106 -11.57 13.66 4.18
C ARG A 106 -11.16 13.46 5.63
N GLU A 107 -10.75 12.25 6.00
CA GLU A 107 -10.25 11.92 7.34
C GLU A 107 -9.00 12.77 7.67
N ALA A 108 -8.00 12.81 6.78
CA ALA A 108 -6.81 13.62 6.95
C ALA A 108 -7.11 15.14 7.04
N ALA A 109 -8.11 15.63 6.30
CA ALA A 109 -8.51 17.05 6.35
C ALA A 109 -9.27 17.41 7.64
N THR A 110 -9.83 16.43 8.36
CA THR A 110 -10.55 16.67 9.63
C THR A 110 -9.61 16.65 10.85
N GLU A 111 -8.44 16.02 10.74
CA GLU A 111 -7.43 15.95 11.81
C GLU A 111 -6.63 17.26 12.01
N THR A 112 -6.74 18.24 11.11
CA THR A 112 -5.99 19.50 11.14
C THR A 112 -6.66 20.66 11.90
N ILE A 113 -7.70 20.42 12.71
CA ILE A 113 -8.30 21.47 13.57
C ILE A 113 -8.05 21.15 15.05
N PRO A 114 -6.92 21.56 15.64
CA PRO A 114 -6.83 21.69 17.08
C PRO A 114 -7.61 22.95 17.48
N THR A 115 -8.86 22.78 17.90
CA THR A 115 -9.58 23.84 18.63
C THR A 115 -8.92 23.96 20.00
N GLN A 116 -8.05 24.96 20.15
CA GLN A 116 -7.73 25.56 21.44
C GLN A 116 -8.63 26.77 21.64
#